data_AF-A0A6P0LMP4-F1
#
_entry.id   AF-A0A6P0LMP4-F1
#
_cell.length_a   1.000
_cell.length_b   1.000
_cell.length_c   1.000
_cell.angle_alpha   90.00
_cell.angle_beta   90.00
_cell.angle_gamma   90.00
#
_symmetry.space_group_name_H-M   'P 1'
#
loop_
_entity.id
_entity.type
_entity.pdbx_description
1 polymer ?
#
loop_
_entity_poly.entity_id
_entity_poly.type
_entity_poly.pdbx_seq_one_letter_code
_entity_poly.pdbx_strand_id
1 'polypeptide(L)'
;KLISEAEQQKEVEQTIAKHNDILERWTQTTTRERQEILGAYMRLQIAKAIGISPSDIHMQQSIKYLGIDSLIAVKLRNQLRTDWSVDLAAVKFLDDLSMNNLVMLVEEQIENAHQQDRENPSLRIIDNDDWLEGEL
;
A
#
# COMPACT_ATOMS: atom_id res chain seq x y z
N LYS A 1 -18.09 17.16 20.25
CA LYS A 1 -16.78 17.84 20.04
C LYS A 1 -16.40 17.57 18.60
N LEU A 2 -16.77 18.49 17.70
CA LEU A 2 -16.68 18.35 16.25
C LEU A 2 -15.21 18.57 15.88
N ILE A 3 -14.51 17.50 15.50
CA ILE A 3 -13.20 17.63 14.85
C ILE A 3 -13.54 17.95 13.39
N SER A 4 -12.94 19.02 12.88
CA SER A 4 -13.33 19.76 11.69
C SER A 4 -13.21 18.92 10.41
N GLU A 5 -14.26 18.83 9.58
CA GLU A 5 -14.23 18.17 8.26
C GLU A 5 -13.09 18.70 7.36
N ALA A 6 -12.73 19.98 7.51
CA ALA A 6 -11.63 20.62 6.80
C ALA A 6 -10.22 20.07 7.18
N GLU A 7 -10.03 19.53 8.38
CA GLU A 7 -8.77 18.91 8.78
C GLU A 7 -8.65 17.49 8.20
N GLN A 8 -9.77 16.74 8.14
CA GLN A 8 -9.79 15.42 7.51
C GLN A 8 -9.58 15.48 6.00
N GLN A 9 -10.18 16.47 5.31
CA GLN A 9 -9.99 16.64 3.86
C GLN A 9 -8.53 16.96 3.51
N LYS A 10 -7.86 17.78 4.32
CA LYS A 10 -6.47 18.19 4.09
C LYS A 10 -5.46 17.06 4.33
N GLU A 11 -5.71 16.21 5.33
CA GLU A 11 -4.90 15.04 5.62
C GLU A 11 -5.05 13.95 4.53
N VAL A 12 -6.26 13.80 3.99
CA VAL A 12 -6.55 12.89 2.88
C VAL A 12 -5.89 13.37 1.58
N GLU A 13 -6.02 14.65 1.22
CA GLU A 13 -5.38 15.20 0.01
C GLU A 13 -3.85 15.12 0.07
N GLN A 14 -3.25 15.43 1.22
CA GLN A 14 -1.79 15.33 1.39
C GLN A 14 -1.29 13.88 1.32
N THR A 15 -2.05 12.94 1.88
CA THR A 15 -1.73 11.52 1.80
C THR A 15 -1.81 11.03 0.35
N ILE A 16 -2.87 11.41 -0.38
CA ILE A 16 -3.06 11.06 -1.80
C ILE A 16 -1.95 11.68 -2.67
N ALA A 17 -1.61 12.95 -2.47
CA ALA A 17 -0.56 13.62 -3.25
C ALA A 17 0.82 12.99 -3.01
N LYS A 18 1.16 12.70 -1.74
CA LYS A 18 2.41 12.03 -1.38
C LYS A 18 2.47 10.60 -1.90
N HIS A 19 1.33 9.93 -1.91
CA HIS A 19 1.19 8.59 -2.45
C HIS A 19 1.42 8.57 -3.96
N ASN A 20 0.84 9.52 -4.70
CA ASN A 20 1.06 9.66 -6.15
C ASN A 20 2.52 9.95 -6.50
N ASP A 21 3.25 10.77 -5.72
CA ASP A 21 4.68 11.03 -5.94
C ASP A 21 5.53 9.75 -5.78
N ILE A 22 5.26 8.96 -4.74
CA ILE A 22 5.94 7.68 -4.50
C ILE A 22 5.68 6.72 -5.66
N LEU A 23 4.42 6.63 -6.09
CA LEU A 23 3.98 5.79 -7.20
C LEU A 23 4.58 6.22 -8.55
N GLU A 24 4.62 7.52 -8.86
CA GLU A 24 5.21 8.04 -10.10
C GLU A 24 6.72 7.75 -10.15
N ARG A 25 7.42 7.99 -9.04
CA ARG A 25 8.85 7.71 -8.91
C ARG A 25 9.16 6.21 -8.94
N TRP A 26 8.24 5.39 -8.44
CA TRP A 26 8.27 3.93 -8.59
C TRP A 26 8.25 3.54 -10.08
N THR A 27 7.38 4.14 -10.91
CA THR A 27 7.29 3.83 -12.35
C THR A 27 8.53 4.17 -13.18
N GLN A 28 9.39 5.08 -12.70
CA GLN A 28 10.61 5.50 -13.39
C GLN A 28 11.87 4.71 -12.96
N THR A 29 11.75 3.88 -11.92
CA THR A 29 12.86 3.09 -11.36
C THR A 29 12.96 1.73 -12.07
N THR A 30 14.15 1.12 -12.17
CA THR A 30 14.27 -0.22 -12.77
C THR A 30 13.63 -1.29 -11.88
N THR A 31 13.14 -2.39 -12.46
CA THR A 31 12.51 -3.51 -11.70
C THR A 31 13.40 -4.02 -10.57
N ARG A 32 14.72 -4.08 -10.79
CA ARG A 32 15.66 -4.54 -9.76
C ARG A 32 15.76 -3.57 -8.58
N GLU A 33 15.88 -2.28 -8.84
CA GLU A 33 15.94 -1.26 -7.78
C GLU A 33 14.61 -1.16 -7.02
N ARG A 34 13.48 -1.31 -7.71
CA ARG A 34 12.15 -1.42 -7.06
C ARG A 34 12.12 -2.56 -6.06
N GLN A 35 12.51 -3.77 -6.47
CA GLN A 35 12.55 -4.94 -5.60
C GLN A 35 13.45 -4.75 -4.38
N GLU A 36 14.60 -4.08 -4.54
CA GLU A 36 15.49 -3.76 -3.42
C GLU A 36 14.84 -2.77 -2.43
N ILE A 37 14.19 -1.72 -2.92
CA ILE A 37 13.50 -0.71 -2.09
C ILE A 37 12.31 -1.34 -1.34
N LEU A 38 11.43 -2.04 -2.05
CA LEU A 38 10.25 -2.69 -1.44
C LEU A 38 10.67 -3.84 -0.52
N GLY A 39 11.71 -4.57 -0.87
CA GLY A 39 12.31 -5.58 0.01
C GLY A 39 12.81 -4.97 1.32
N ALA A 40 13.54 -3.87 1.27
CA ALA A 40 13.99 -3.15 2.47
C ALA A 40 12.83 -2.63 3.31
N TYR A 41 11.80 -2.05 2.65
CA TYR A 41 10.59 -1.58 3.32
C TYR A 41 9.85 -2.73 4.02
N MET A 42 9.58 -3.83 3.32
CA MET A 42 8.86 -4.99 3.84
C MET A 42 9.57 -5.60 5.04
N ARG A 43 10.88 -5.77 4.92
CA ARG A 43 11.75 -6.26 5.99
C ARG A 43 11.64 -5.36 7.23
N LEU A 44 11.68 -4.04 7.04
CA LEU A 44 11.54 -3.08 8.13
C LEU A 44 10.17 -3.15 8.81
N GLN A 45 9.08 -3.26 8.05
CA GLN A 45 7.73 -3.31 8.62
C GLN A 45 7.48 -4.61 9.39
N ILE A 46 7.90 -5.75 8.84
CA ILE A 46 7.77 -7.04 9.50
C ILE A 46 8.62 -7.08 10.78
N ALA A 47 9.87 -6.59 10.71
CA ALA A 47 10.74 -6.49 11.88
C ALA A 47 10.11 -5.65 12.99
N LYS A 48 9.55 -4.48 12.65
CA LYS A 48 8.84 -3.61 13.61
C LYS A 48 7.60 -4.28 14.20
N ALA A 49 6.84 -4.99 13.38
CA ALA A 49 5.59 -5.61 13.83
C ALA A 49 5.83 -6.78 14.79
N ILE A 50 6.95 -7.50 14.63
CA ILE A 50 7.34 -8.65 15.44
C ILE A 50 8.26 -8.24 16.61
N GLY A 51 8.94 -7.10 16.51
CA GLY A 51 9.84 -6.59 17.55
C GLY A 51 11.28 -7.12 17.46
N ILE A 52 11.76 -7.43 16.26
CA ILE A 52 13.14 -7.91 16.00
C ILE A 52 13.92 -6.92 15.13
N SER A 53 15.23 -7.13 14.94
CA SER A 53 16.01 -6.31 14.02
C SER A 53 15.68 -6.66 12.57
N PRO A 54 15.58 -5.69 11.65
CA PRO A 54 15.50 -5.97 10.21
C PRO A 54 16.64 -6.86 9.71
N SER A 55 17.83 -6.76 10.31
CA SER A 55 18.99 -7.58 9.96
C SER A 55 18.81 -9.06 10.30
N ASP A 56 17.90 -9.41 11.21
CA ASP A 56 17.59 -10.79 11.60
C ASP A 56 16.65 -11.48 10.60
N ILE A 57 16.16 -10.74 9.59
CA ILE A 57 15.22 -11.23 8.58
C ILE A 57 15.94 -11.49 7.25
N HIS A 58 16.05 -12.77 6.88
CA HIS A 58 16.59 -13.18 5.57
C HIS A 58 15.52 -13.12 4.47
N MET A 59 15.91 -12.75 3.25
CA MET A 59 14.96 -12.68 2.11
C MET A 59 14.40 -14.05 1.69
N GLN A 60 15.15 -15.13 1.92
CA GLN A 60 14.76 -16.48 1.50
C GLN A 60 14.00 -17.25 2.57
N GLN A 61 13.97 -16.75 3.82
CA GLN A 61 13.26 -17.44 4.89
C GLN A 61 11.75 -17.25 4.72
N SER A 62 10.99 -18.26 5.11
CA SER A 62 9.55 -18.15 5.17
C SER A 62 9.13 -17.21 6.29
N ILE A 63 8.24 -16.28 5.98
CA ILE A 63 7.75 -15.28 6.94
C ILE A 63 6.82 -15.91 7.98
N LYS A 64 6.24 -17.07 7.67
CA LYS A 64 5.35 -17.82 8.57
C LYS A 64 6.03 -18.19 9.88
N TYR A 65 7.33 -18.51 9.84
CA TYR A 65 8.10 -18.90 11.01
C TYR A 65 8.59 -17.72 11.86
N LEU A 66 8.31 -16.48 11.45
CA LEU A 66 8.70 -15.29 12.22
C LEU A 66 7.74 -14.97 13.36
N GLY A 67 6.64 -15.72 13.50
CA GLY A 67 5.61 -15.44 14.49
C GLY A 67 4.58 -14.41 14.01
N ILE A 68 4.36 -14.32 12.69
CA ILE A 68 3.25 -13.55 12.14
C ILE A 68 1.94 -14.24 12.55
N ASP A 69 1.18 -13.57 13.41
CA ASP A 69 -0.18 -13.96 13.78
C ASP A 69 -1.23 -13.15 12.98
N SER A 70 -2.51 -13.42 13.22
CA SER A 70 -3.61 -12.74 12.54
C SER A 70 -3.64 -11.23 12.82
N LEU A 71 -3.23 -10.78 14.01
CA LEU A 71 -3.22 -9.36 14.37
C LEU A 71 -2.11 -8.62 13.63
N ILE A 72 -0.91 -9.22 13.57
CA ILE A 72 0.22 -8.70 12.80
C ILE A 72 -0.12 -8.68 11.31
N ALA A 73 -0.73 -9.74 10.78
CA ALA A 73 -1.15 -9.80 9.39
C ALA A 73 -2.13 -8.67 9.01
N VAL A 74 -3.10 -8.37 9.87
CA VAL A 74 -4.03 -7.23 9.66
C VAL A 74 -3.30 -5.89 9.72
N LYS A 75 -2.33 -5.72 10.64
CA LYS A 75 -1.50 -4.50 10.70
C LYS A 75 -0.70 -4.32 9.41
N LEU A 76 -0.01 -5.37 8.95
CA LEU A 76 0.79 -5.35 7.72
C LEU A 76 -0.07 -5.05 6.49
N ARG A 77 -1.26 -5.67 6.39
CA ARG A 77 -2.25 -5.34 5.34
C ARG A 77 -2.62 -3.85 5.37
N ASN A 78 -2.97 -3.31 6.54
CA ASN A 78 -3.37 -1.91 6.65
C ASN A 78 -2.23 -0.97 6.26
N GLN A 79 -0.99 -1.29 6.64
CA GLN A 79 0.19 -0.53 6.24
C GLN A 79 0.43 -0.57 4.73
N LEU A 80 0.32 -1.73 4.09
CA LEU A 80 0.43 -1.83 2.62
C LEU A 80 -0.64 -1.02 1.90
N ARG A 81 -1.88 -1.06 2.40
CA ARG A 81 -2.98 -0.28 1.83
C ARG A 81 -2.73 1.22 1.97
N THR A 82 -2.19 1.68 3.09
CA THR A 82 -1.92 3.10 3.33
C THR A 82 -0.70 3.60 2.56
N ASP A 83 0.41 2.84 2.57
CA ASP A 83 1.67 3.31 2.02
C ASP A 83 1.77 3.07 0.51
N TRP A 84 1.17 1.98 0.02
CA TRP A 84 1.33 1.48 -1.35
C TRP A 84 0.01 1.33 -2.13
N SER A 85 -1.14 1.66 -1.55
CA SER A 85 -2.47 1.43 -2.14
C SER A 85 -2.71 -0.01 -2.62
N VAL A 86 -2.02 -0.97 -2.00
CA VAL A 86 -2.18 -2.39 -2.27
C VAL A 86 -3.08 -3.02 -1.22
N ASP A 87 -4.19 -3.64 -1.65
CA ASP A 87 -5.05 -4.42 -0.77
C ASP A 87 -4.70 -5.91 -0.83
N LEU A 88 -3.66 -6.31 -0.09
CA LEU A 88 -3.29 -7.71 0.05
C LEU A 88 -4.12 -8.37 1.16
N ALA A 89 -4.79 -9.49 0.84
CA ALA A 89 -5.56 -10.24 1.82
C ALA A 89 -4.69 -10.70 3.00
N ALA A 90 -5.11 -10.41 4.24
CA ALA A 90 -4.32 -10.68 5.44
C ALA A 90 -3.89 -12.15 5.58
N VAL A 91 -4.73 -13.09 5.09
CA VAL A 91 -4.43 -14.53 5.08
C VAL A 91 -3.13 -14.86 4.33
N LYS A 92 -2.75 -14.05 3.34
CA LYS A 92 -1.50 -14.25 2.59
C LYS A 92 -0.27 -14.15 3.48
N PHE A 93 -0.27 -13.30 4.49
CA PHE A 93 0.86 -13.21 5.42
C PHE A 93 1.00 -14.42 6.34
N LEU A 94 -0.02 -15.29 6.40
CA LEU A 94 -0.03 -16.52 7.18
C LEU A 94 0.34 -17.75 6.32
N ASP A 95 0.41 -17.58 5.00
CA ASP A 95 0.85 -18.62 4.08
C ASP A 95 2.36 -18.86 4.23
N ASP A 96 2.80 -20.05 3.81
CA ASP A 96 4.22 -20.41 3.79
C ASP A 96 4.93 -19.78 2.59
N LEU A 97 5.21 -18.48 2.69
CA LEU A 97 5.85 -17.70 1.65
C LEU A 97 7.14 -17.06 2.13
N SER A 98 8.14 -17.00 1.24
CA SER A 98 9.39 -16.32 1.52
C SER A 98 9.22 -14.80 1.47
N MET A 99 10.11 -14.08 2.15
CA MET A 99 10.14 -12.61 2.08
C MET A 99 10.29 -12.12 0.64
N ASN A 100 11.10 -12.78 -0.20
CA ASN A 100 11.19 -12.49 -1.64
C ASN A 100 9.86 -12.70 -2.37
N ASN A 101 9.13 -13.78 -2.08
CA ASN A 101 7.84 -14.04 -2.71
C ASN A 101 6.80 -12.99 -2.30
N LEU A 102 6.85 -12.50 -1.06
CA LEU A 102 5.99 -11.40 -0.63
C LEU A 102 6.25 -10.12 -1.42
N VAL A 103 7.53 -9.79 -1.63
CA VAL A 103 7.95 -8.61 -2.38
C VAL A 103 7.46 -8.69 -3.83
N MET A 104 7.65 -9.82 -4.49
CA MET A 104 7.15 -10.03 -5.86
C MET A 104 5.63 -9.93 -5.93
N LEU A 105 4.91 -10.50 -4.96
CA LEU A 105 3.45 -10.43 -4.92
C LEU A 105 2.96 -8.99 -4.78
N VAL A 106 3.60 -8.19 -3.93
CA VAL A 106 3.21 -6.78 -3.77
C VAL A 106 3.61 -5.93 -4.97
N GLU A 107 4.75 -6.19 -5.58
CA GLU A 107 5.15 -5.54 -6.84
C GLU A 107 4.10 -5.78 -7.94
N GLU A 108 3.66 -7.03 -8.12
CA GLU A 108 2.59 -7.39 -9.06
C GLU A 108 1.29 -6.64 -8.74
N GLN A 109 0.91 -6.52 -7.46
CA GLN A 109 -0.30 -5.77 -7.09
C GLN A 109 -0.17 -4.27 -7.37
N ILE A 110 1.01 -3.66 -7.17
CA ILE A 110 1.25 -2.26 -7.53
C ILE A 110 1.09 -2.07 -9.04
N GLU A 111 1.69 -2.95 -9.84
CA GLU A 111 1.59 -2.89 -11.30
C GLU A 111 0.16 -3.09 -11.81
N ASN A 112 -0.61 -3.98 -11.18
CA ASN A 112 -2.02 -4.18 -11.50
C ASN A 112 -2.88 -2.96 -11.13
N ALA A 113 -2.64 -2.34 -9.97
CA ALA A 113 -3.34 -1.12 -9.56
C ALA A 113 -3.09 0.04 -10.54
N HIS A 114 -1.86 0.17 -11.04
CA HIS A 114 -1.53 1.14 -12.08
C HIS A 114 -2.20 0.88 -13.43
N GLN A 115 -2.37 -0.39 -13.81
CA GLN A 115 -3.06 -0.76 -15.05
C GLN A 115 -4.57 -0.47 -14.96
N GLN A 116 -5.19 -0.77 -13.81
CA GLN A 116 -6.61 -0.51 -13.59
C GLN A 116 -6.98 0.98 -13.61
N ASP A 117 -6.13 1.87 -13.10
CA ASP A 117 -6.34 3.33 -13.19
C ASP A 117 -6.30 3.82 -14.65
N ARG A 118 -5.48 3.19 -15.50
CA ARG A 118 -5.40 3.53 -16.94
C ARG A 118 -6.52 2.94 -17.78
N GLU A 119 -7.05 1.77 -17.42
CA GLU A 119 -8.07 1.07 -18.20
C GLU A 119 -9.51 1.45 -17.83
N ASN A 120 -9.76 2.10 -16.68
CA ASN A 120 -11.11 2.56 -16.30
C ASN A 120 -11.19 4.05 -15.86
N PRO A 121 -11.03 5.02 -16.80
CA PRO A 121 -11.16 6.45 -16.49
C PRO A 121 -12.60 6.89 -16.15
N SER A 122 -13.60 6.05 -16.44
CA SER A 122 -15.02 6.43 -16.48
C SER A 122 -15.73 6.54 -15.13
N LEU A 123 -15.04 6.32 -14.01
CA LEU A 123 -15.59 6.45 -12.65
C LEU A 123 -15.09 7.69 -11.88
N ARG A 124 -14.23 8.50 -12.49
CA ARG A 124 -13.95 9.86 -12.04
C ARG A 124 -14.91 10.82 -12.74
N ILE A 125 -16.16 10.92 -12.29
CA ILE A 125 -17.07 12.09 -12.23
C ILE A 125 -18.47 11.54 -11.92
N ILE A 126 -18.96 11.71 -10.68
CA ILE A 126 -20.29 12.29 -10.39
C ILE A 126 -20.20 13.04 -9.05
N ASP A 127 -19.39 14.12 -9.01
CA ASP A 127 -19.80 15.30 -8.24
C ASP A 127 -20.68 16.11 -9.19
N ASN A 128 -21.91 15.67 -9.40
CA ASN A 128 -22.92 16.46 -10.10
C ASN A 128 -23.69 17.27 -9.06
N ASP A 129 -22.97 18.17 -8.40
CA ASP A 129 -23.50 19.37 -7.72
C ASP A 129 -23.85 20.41 -8.81
N ASP A 130 -24.62 19.99 -9.82
CA ASP A 130 -25.10 20.81 -10.95
C ASP A 130 -26.61 21.08 -10.78
N TRP A 131 -26.99 21.49 -9.57
CA TRP A 131 -28.37 21.85 -9.20
C TRP A 131 -28.48 23.29 -8.71
N LEU A 132 -27.75 24.24 -9.30
CA LEU A 132 -28.07 25.65 -9.15
C LEU A 132 -27.60 26.40 -10.40
N GLU A 133 -28.53 26.74 -11.30
CA GLU A 133 -28.81 28.07 -11.88
C GLU A 133 -30.07 27.85 -12.73
N GLY A 134 -31.28 28.20 -12.27
CA GLY A 134 -31.75 29.57 -12.22
C GLY A 134 -32.60 29.82 -13.47
N GLU A 135 -33.93 29.75 -13.35
CA GLU A 135 -34.85 30.51 -14.21
C GLU A 135 -36.05 31.00 -13.38
N LEU A 136 -36.49 32.19 -13.77
CA LEU A 136 -37.33 33.17 -13.09
C LEU A 136 -38.79 32.75 -12.87
#